data_AF-A0A2A2B3B9-F1
#
_entry.id   AF-A0A2A2B3B9-F1
#
_cell.length_a   1.000
_cell.length_b   1.000
_cell.length_c   1.000
_cell.angle_alpha   90.00
_cell.angle_beta   90.00
_cell.angle_gamma   90.00
#
_symmetry.space_group_name_H-M   'P 1'
#
loop_
_entity.id
_entity.type
_entity.pdbx_description
1 polymer ?
#
loop_
_entity_poly.entity_id
_entity_poly.type
_entity_poly.pdbx_seq_one_letter_code
_entity_poly.pdbx_strand_id
1 'polypeptide(L)'
;MNKARIAVLATLTLSVLNLCFMILSVLTKTRVFPDYPPIVITLFTVFLITLVVLSIWQLFAGLDGQAMRGKILLLLAMEYFVVYVAGITNIFPRSAEPMGQTLFVMEMLGALLAILLFISASGYIKTAPTHTST
;
A
#
# COMPACT_ATOMS: atom_id res chain seq x y z
N MET A 1 0.34 -19.92 16.60
CA MET A 1 0.29 -18.65 15.84
C MET A 1 -0.28 -18.93 14.46
N ASN A 2 -1.37 -18.26 14.05
CA ASN A 2 -2.09 -18.60 12.81
C ASN A 2 -1.25 -18.21 11.58
N LYS A 3 -0.92 -19.16 10.69
CA LYS A 3 -0.04 -18.93 9.52
C LYS A 3 -0.52 -17.79 8.62
N ALA A 4 -1.85 -17.65 8.47
CA ALA A 4 -2.47 -16.57 7.72
C ALA A 4 -2.21 -15.18 8.33
N ARG A 5 -2.20 -15.06 9.66
CA ARG A 5 -1.89 -13.79 10.35
C ARG A 5 -0.45 -13.35 10.06
N ILE A 6 0.50 -14.29 10.11
CA ILE A 6 1.92 -13.99 9.86
C ILE A 6 2.11 -13.53 8.40
N ALA A 7 1.49 -14.21 7.45
CA ALA A 7 1.56 -13.84 6.03
C ALA A 7 1.03 -12.42 5.78
N VAL A 8 -0.13 -12.08 6.37
CA VAL A 8 -0.70 -10.71 6.27
C VAL A 8 0.23 -9.67 6.91
N LEU A 9 0.73 -9.93 8.13
CA LEU A 9 1.61 -8.96 8.80
C LEU A 9 2.93 -8.76 8.04
N ALA A 10 3.52 -9.83 7.52
CA ALA A 10 4.75 -9.76 6.73
C ALA A 10 4.53 -8.97 5.43
N THR A 11 3.48 -9.30 4.67
CA THR A 11 3.15 -8.60 3.41
C THR A 11 2.77 -7.15 3.63
N LEU A 12 2.03 -6.83 4.70
CA LEU A 12 1.68 -5.46 5.07
C LEU A 12 2.92 -4.66 5.47
N THR A 13 3.82 -5.25 6.26
CA THR A 13 5.09 -4.61 6.66
C THR A 13 5.95 -4.29 5.43
N LEU A 14 6.11 -5.25 4.51
CA LEU A 14 6.86 -5.03 3.27
C LEU A 14 6.22 -3.95 2.39
N SER A 15 4.88 -3.92 2.30
CA SER A 15 4.15 -2.90 1.54
C SER A 15 4.34 -1.50 2.12
N VAL A 16 4.28 -1.37 3.45
CA VAL A 16 4.56 -0.11 4.16
C VAL A 16 6.00 0.35 3.92
N LEU A 17 6.98 -0.54 4.04
CA LEU A 17 8.38 -0.21 3.78
C LEU A 17 8.61 0.29 2.35
N ASN A 18 8.07 -0.41 1.36
CA ASN A 18 8.18 -0.01 -0.04
C ASN A 18 7.57 1.38 -0.29
N LEU A 19 6.40 1.65 0.30
CA LEU A 19 5.76 2.96 0.18
C LEU A 19 6.54 4.08 0.88
N CYS A 20 7.13 3.82 2.04
CA CYS A 20 8.01 4.78 2.72
C CYS A 20 9.22 5.16 1.86
N PHE A 21 9.87 4.19 1.20
CA PHE A 21 10.97 4.48 0.26
C PHE A 21 10.51 5.33 -0.92
N MET A 22 9.32 5.06 -1.45
CA MET A 22 8.73 5.88 -2.50
C MET A 22 8.46 7.33 -2.06
N ILE A 23 7.86 7.54 -0.89
CA ILE A 23 7.62 8.89 -0.36
C ILE A 23 8.96 9.61 -0.11
N LEU A 24 9.96 8.90 0.43
CA LEU A 24 11.30 9.45 0.64
C LEU A 24 11.99 9.84 -0.67
N SER A 25 11.79 9.09 -1.75
CA SER A 25 12.32 9.43 -3.08
C SER A 25 11.80 10.79 -3.59
N VAL A 26 10.54 11.11 -3.30
CA VAL A 26 9.92 12.40 -3.64
C VAL A 26 10.50 13.53 -2.79
N LEU A 27 10.64 13.30 -1.47
CA LEU A 27 11.23 14.27 -0.52
C LEU A 27 12.69 14.60 -0.82
N THR A 28 13.47 13.62 -1.27
CA THR A 28 14.90 13.77 -1.62
C THR A 28 15.12 14.38 -3.01
N LYS A 29 14.05 14.85 -3.68
CA LYS A 29 14.08 15.43 -5.04
C LYS A 29 14.67 14.51 -6.12
N THR A 30 14.73 13.21 -5.87
CA THR A 30 15.06 12.21 -6.92
C THR A 30 13.90 12.00 -7.91
N ARG A 31 12.75 12.63 -7.64
CA ARG A 31 11.57 12.70 -8.51
C ARG A 31 11.07 14.15 -8.51
N VAL A 32 11.00 14.79 -9.69
CA VAL A 32 10.60 16.21 -9.84
C VAL A 32 9.40 16.29 -10.78
N PHE A 33 8.28 16.87 -10.33
CA PHE A 33 7.03 16.98 -11.07
C PHE A 33 6.78 18.42 -11.54
N PRO A 34 7.47 18.93 -12.57
CA PRO A 34 7.34 20.33 -12.98
C PRO A 34 5.99 20.64 -13.64
N ASP A 35 5.32 19.62 -14.20
CA ASP A 35 4.10 19.81 -15.00
C ASP A 35 2.79 19.82 -14.17
N TYR A 36 2.88 19.58 -12.85
CA TYR A 36 1.69 19.42 -12.01
C TYR A 36 1.52 20.60 -11.04
N PRO A 37 0.29 21.11 -10.86
CA PRO A 37 0.01 22.12 -9.84
C PRO A 37 0.44 21.63 -8.45
N PRO A 38 1.03 22.50 -7.61
CA PRO A 38 1.46 22.13 -6.26
C PRO A 38 0.37 21.43 -5.45
N ILE A 39 -0.90 21.84 -5.63
CA ILE A 39 -2.04 21.26 -4.92
C ILE A 39 -2.28 19.78 -5.26
N VAL A 40 -2.04 19.35 -6.50
CA VAL A 40 -2.20 17.94 -6.92
C VAL A 40 -1.14 17.08 -6.25
N ILE A 41 0.10 17.58 -6.21
CA ILE A 41 1.22 16.90 -5.55
C ILE A 41 0.95 16.80 -4.05
N THR A 42 0.51 17.88 -3.41
CA THR A 42 0.16 17.89 -1.97
C THR A 42 -0.96 16.90 -1.66
N LEU A 43 -2.06 16.91 -2.41
CA LEU A 43 -3.17 15.98 -2.19
C LEU A 43 -2.73 14.52 -2.35
N PHE A 44 -1.92 14.23 -3.37
CA PHE A 44 -1.38 12.90 -3.57
C PHE A 44 -0.45 12.48 -2.42
N THR A 45 0.44 13.37 -1.96
CA THR A 45 1.31 13.10 -0.81
C THR A 45 0.51 12.86 0.47
N VAL A 46 -0.52 13.68 0.74
CA VAL A 46 -1.42 13.47 1.90
C VAL A 46 -2.09 12.11 1.82
N PHE A 47 -2.62 11.74 0.65
CA PHE A 47 -3.21 10.43 0.41
C PHE A 47 -2.24 9.29 0.70
N LEU A 48 -1.01 9.35 0.19
CA LEU A 48 0.02 8.32 0.46
C LEU A 48 0.39 8.24 1.95
N ILE A 49 0.50 9.39 2.63
CA ILE A 49 0.77 9.43 4.08
C ILE A 49 -0.39 8.79 4.86
N THR A 50 -1.63 9.11 4.51
CA THR A 50 -2.82 8.49 5.12
C THR A 50 -2.80 6.96 4.93
N LEU A 51 -2.46 6.49 3.73
CA LEU A 51 -2.32 5.06 3.43
C LEU A 51 -1.27 4.38 4.32
N VAL A 52 -0.10 5.01 4.51
CA VAL A 52 0.94 4.53 5.44
C VAL A 52 0.44 4.47 6.87
N VAL A 53 -0.18 5.56 7.36
CA VAL A 53 -0.65 5.66 8.76
C VAL A 53 -1.72 4.60 9.04
N LEU A 54 -2.70 4.43 8.15
CA LEU A 54 -3.73 3.40 8.28
C LEU A 54 -3.14 1.98 8.26
N SER A 55 -2.13 1.76 7.43
CA SER A 55 -1.44 0.46 7.35
C SER A 55 -0.64 0.14 8.61
N ILE A 56 0.07 1.14 9.16
CA ILE A 56 0.78 1.02 10.45
C ILE A 56 -0.23 0.78 11.59
N TRP A 57 -1.34 1.51 11.59
CA TRP A 57 -2.41 1.28 12.57
C TRP A 57 -2.91 -0.16 12.55
N GLN A 58 -3.09 -0.77 11.38
CA GLN A 58 -3.48 -2.19 11.26
C GLN A 58 -2.41 -3.15 11.81
N LEU A 59 -1.13 -2.83 11.68
CA LEU A 59 -0.03 -3.64 12.26
C LEU A 59 -0.09 -3.64 13.79
N PHE A 60 -0.31 -2.49 14.42
CA PHE A 60 -0.30 -2.35 15.89
C PHE A 60 -1.61 -2.74 16.55
N ALA A 61 -2.74 -2.54 15.89
CA ALA A 61 -4.03 -2.75 16.51
C ALA A 61 -4.35 -4.24 16.78
N GLY A 62 -3.51 -5.20 16.38
CA GLY A 62 -3.67 -6.63 16.63
C GLY A 62 -4.77 -7.29 15.76
N LEU A 63 -4.41 -8.27 14.93
CA LEU A 63 -5.34 -8.96 14.01
C LEU A 63 -6.29 -9.94 14.73
N ASP A 64 -7.09 -9.48 15.69
CA ASP A 64 -7.89 -10.35 16.56
C ASP A 64 -9.26 -10.72 16.00
N GLY A 65 -9.24 -11.49 14.91
CA GLY A 65 -10.40 -12.25 14.41
C GLY A 65 -11.60 -11.44 13.96
N GLN A 66 -11.50 -10.10 13.93
CA GLN A 66 -12.60 -9.26 13.50
C GLN A 66 -12.68 -9.21 11.97
N ALA A 67 -13.77 -9.74 11.41
CA ALA A 67 -14.05 -9.71 9.97
C ALA A 67 -13.94 -8.30 9.36
N MET A 68 -14.24 -7.26 10.13
CA MET A 68 -14.11 -5.85 9.72
C MET A 68 -12.66 -5.46 9.40
N ARG A 69 -11.67 -6.01 10.11
CA ARG A 69 -10.24 -5.72 9.86
C ARG A 69 -9.75 -6.35 8.58
N GLY A 70 -10.19 -7.57 8.30
CA GLY A 70 -9.92 -8.21 7.01
C GLY A 70 -10.46 -7.38 5.84
N LYS A 71 -11.67 -6.82 5.96
CA LYS A 71 -12.23 -5.90 4.94
C LYS A 71 -11.38 -4.64 4.77
N ILE A 72 -10.91 -4.03 5.86
CA ILE A 72 -10.02 -2.86 5.79
C ILE A 72 -8.69 -3.23 5.10
N LEU A 73 -8.11 -4.40 5.40
CA LEU A 73 -6.89 -4.87 4.74
C LEU A 73 -7.08 -5.10 3.23
N LEU A 74 -8.24 -5.60 2.79
CA LEU A 74 -8.55 -5.71 1.37
C LEU A 74 -8.64 -4.34 0.69
N LEU A 75 -9.29 -3.38 1.36
CA LEU A 75 -9.39 -2.01 0.86
C LEU A 75 -7.99 -1.37 0.74
N LEU A 76 -7.14 -1.52 1.75
CA LEU A 76 -5.74 -1.07 1.69
C LEU A 76 -4.99 -1.74 0.55
N ALA A 77 -5.11 -3.07 0.38
CA ALA A 77 -4.45 -3.79 -0.71
C ALA A 77 -4.87 -3.28 -2.09
N MET A 78 -6.15 -2.93 -2.25
CA MET A 78 -6.68 -2.36 -3.49
C MET A 78 -6.14 -0.95 -3.73
N GLU A 79 -6.09 -0.10 -2.71
CA GLU A 79 -5.50 1.24 -2.80
C GLU A 79 -4.00 1.19 -3.15
N TYR A 80 -3.24 0.30 -2.49
CA TYR A 80 -1.84 0.04 -2.85
C TYR A 80 -1.71 -0.35 -4.33
N PHE A 81 -2.52 -1.30 -4.80
CA PHE A 81 -2.48 -1.75 -6.18
C PHE A 81 -2.77 -0.61 -7.16
N VAL A 82 -3.81 0.20 -6.91
CA VAL A 82 -4.16 1.35 -7.74
C VAL A 82 -3.02 2.37 -7.79
N VAL A 83 -2.39 2.68 -6.65
CA VAL A 83 -1.25 3.62 -6.60
C VAL A 83 -0.09 3.12 -7.45
N TYR A 84 0.32 1.86 -7.29
CA TYR A 84 1.46 1.32 -8.01
C TYR A 84 1.18 1.14 -9.50
N VAL A 85 0.00 0.65 -9.87
CA VAL A 85 -0.40 0.53 -11.28
C VAL A 85 -0.48 1.89 -11.93
N ALA A 86 -1.10 2.87 -11.29
CA ALA A 86 -1.23 4.21 -11.85
C ALA A 86 0.12 4.95 -11.93
N GLY A 87 1.10 4.58 -11.09
CA GLY A 87 2.51 4.93 -11.25
C GLY A 87 3.10 4.34 -12.53
N ILE A 88 3.00 3.01 -12.71
CA ILE A 88 3.52 2.28 -13.88
C ILE A 88 2.87 2.75 -15.20
N THR A 89 1.56 2.99 -15.19
CA THR A 89 0.81 3.42 -16.39
C THR A 89 0.94 4.92 -16.65
N ASN A 90 1.78 5.64 -15.91
CA ASN A 90 2.01 7.08 -16.06
C ASN A 90 0.74 7.94 -15.95
N ILE A 91 -0.24 7.51 -15.15
CA ILE A 91 -1.50 8.25 -14.92
C ILE A 91 -1.29 9.33 -13.84
N PHE A 92 -0.36 9.10 -12.91
CA PHE A 92 0.01 10.04 -11.84
C PHE A 92 1.13 11.01 -12.25
N PRO A 93 1.42 12.06 -11.45
CA PRO A 93 2.43 13.05 -11.75
C PRO A 93 3.69 12.46 -12.37
N ARG A 94 4.03 12.94 -13.55
CA ARG A 94 5.20 12.51 -14.32
C ARG A 94 6.44 13.22 -13.79
N SER A 95 7.47 12.44 -13.43
CA SER A 95 8.79 13.03 -13.23
C SER A 95 9.34 13.46 -14.59
N ALA A 96 9.85 14.69 -14.71
CA ALA A 96 10.40 15.17 -15.99
C ALA A 96 11.62 14.38 -16.46
N GLU A 97 12.34 13.75 -15.53
CA GLU A 97 13.40 12.81 -15.85
C GLU A 97 12.85 11.39 -16.06
N PRO A 98 13.36 10.63 -17.04
CA PRO A 98 12.98 9.25 -17.25
C PRO A 98 13.14 8.47 -15.95
N MET A 99 12.06 7.80 -15.56
CA MET A 99 11.98 7.05 -14.32
C MET A 99 13.17 6.10 -14.19
N GLY A 100 14.02 6.34 -13.19
CA GLY A 100 15.21 5.52 -12.97
C GLY A 100 14.83 4.05 -12.79
N GLN A 101 15.66 3.13 -13.30
CA GLN A 101 15.39 1.68 -13.24
C GLN A 101 15.03 1.21 -11.82
N THR A 102 15.67 1.76 -10.80
CA THR A 102 15.39 1.47 -9.39
C THR A 102 13.95 1.82 -8.99
N LEU A 103 13.43 2.95 -9.46
CA LEU A 103 12.07 3.39 -9.14
C LEU A 103 11.04 2.48 -9.81
N PHE A 104 11.31 2.05 -11.05
CA PHE A 104 10.43 1.15 -11.79
C PHE A 104 10.34 -0.22 -11.12
N VAL A 105 11.48 -0.73 -10.63
CA VAL A 105 11.51 -1.96 -9.82
C VAL A 105 10.72 -1.79 -8.53
N MET A 106 10.83 -0.67 -7.82
CA MET A 106 10.04 -0.43 -6.59
C MET A 106 8.53 -0.38 -6.86
N GLU A 107 8.10 0.23 -7.97
CA GLU A 107 6.67 0.27 -8.33
C GLU A 107 6.15 -1.11 -8.72
N MET A 108 6.91 -1.91 -9.49
CA MET A 108 6.55 -3.31 -9.78
C MET A 108 6.50 -4.19 -8.53
N LEU A 109 7.50 -4.07 -7.65
CA LEU A 109 7.51 -4.79 -6.37
C LEU A 109 6.32 -4.38 -5.51
N GLY A 110 5.98 -3.10 -5.49
CA GLY A 110 4.79 -2.59 -4.81
C GLY A 110 3.49 -3.19 -5.32
N ALA A 111 3.31 -3.24 -6.65
CA ALA A 111 2.13 -3.86 -7.27
C ALA A 111 2.04 -5.35 -6.92
N LEU A 112 3.16 -6.07 -6.96
CA LEU A 112 3.22 -7.49 -6.58
C LEU A 112 2.88 -7.69 -5.09
N LEU A 113 3.44 -6.86 -4.21
CA LEU A 113 3.15 -6.90 -2.77
C LEU A 113 1.68 -6.60 -2.48
N ALA A 114 1.06 -5.68 -3.22
CA ALA A 114 -0.36 -5.38 -3.11
C ALA A 114 -1.24 -6.61 -3.45
N ILE A 115 -0.89 -7.34 -4.53
CA ILE A 115 -1.57 -8.59 -4.89
C ILE A 115 -1.39 -9.65 -3.80
N LEU A 116 -0.17 -9.81 -3.28
CA LEU A 116 0.11 -10.76 -2.20
C LEU A 116 -0.63 -10.41 -0.91
N LEU A 117 -0.74 -9.12 -0.58
CA LEU A 117 -1.52 -8.63 0.55
C LEU A 117 -3.01 -8.92 0.35
N PHE A 118 -3.55 -8.72 -0.85
CA PHE A 118 -4.94 -9.03 -1.18
C PHE A 118 -5.27 -10.52 -1.00
N ILE A 119 -4.41 -11.40 -1.51
CA ILE A 119 -4.55 -12.86 -1.36
C ILE A 119 -4.46 -13.25 0.11
N SER A 120 -3.47 -12.72 0.84
CA SER A 120 -3.25 -13.00 2.26
C SER A 120 -4.41 -12.51 3.12
N ALA A 121 -4.92 -11.31 2.86
CA ALA A 121 -6.07 -10.73 3.55
C ALA A 121 -7.36 -11.52 3.28
N SER A 122 -7.56 -11.96 2.03
CA SER A 122 -8.69 -12.84 1.65
C SER A 122 -8.63 -14.18 2.41
N GLY A 123 -7.45 -14.79 2.52
CA GLY A 123 -7.23 -16.01 3.30
C GLY A 123 -7.46 -15.79 4.80
N TYR A 124 -7.04 -14.63 5.33
CA TYR A 124 -7.29 -14.25 6.72
C TYR A 124 -8.78 -14.10 7.02
N ILE A 125 -9.57 -13.47 6.14
CA ILE A 125 -11.03 -13.34 6.33
C ILE A 125 -11.69 -14.72 6.37
N LYS A 126 -11.34 -15.63 5.47
CA LYS A 126 -11.90 -17.00 5.44
C LYS A 126 -11.59 -17.81 6.69
N THR A 127 -10.50 -17.49 7.38
CA THR A 127 -10.05 -18.20 8.60
C THR A 127 -10.45 -17.47 9.88
N ALA A 128 -11.05 -16.28 9.79
CA ALA A 128 -11.59 -15.56 10.92
C ALA A 128 -12.95 -16.15 11.32
N PRO A 129 -13.21 -16.38 12.63
CA PRO A 129 -14.50 -16.88 13.07
C PRO A 129 -15.60 -15.87 12.71
N THR A 130 -16.58 -16.32 11.93
CA THR A 130 -17.81 -15.56 11.70
C THR A 130 -18.58 -15.55 13.01
N HIS A 131 -18.55 -14.43 13.74
CA HIS A 131 -19.56 -14.17 14.76
C HIS A 131 -20.91 -13.95 14.05
N THR A 132 -21.61 -15.05 13.77
CA THR A 132 -23.06 -15.03 13.57
C THR A 132 -23.70 -14.71 14.91
N SER A 133 -23.98 -13.42 15.14
CA SER A 133 -24.98 -13.03 16.13
C SER A 133 -26.35 -13.36 15.52
N THR A 134 -26.95 -14.43 16.03
CA THR A 134 -28.40 -14.71 15.94
C THR A 134 -29.22 -13.57 16.50
#